data_AF-A0AAD7R1F8-F1
#
_entry.id   AF-A0AAD7R1F8-F1
#
_cell.length_a   1.000
_cell.length_b   1.000
_cell.length_c   1.000
_cell.angle_alpha   90.00
_cell.angle_beta   90.00
_cell.angle_gamma   90.00
#
_symmetry.space_group_name_H-M   'P 1'
#
loop_
_entity.id
_entity.type
_entity.pdbx_description
1 polymer ?
#
loop_
_entity_poly.entity_id
_entity_poly.type
_entity_poly.pdbx_seq_one_letter_code
_entity_poly.pdbx_strand_id
1 'polypeptide(L)'
;MMLLKVTANDGQQIGALIDLASDTNYITHAAASRLGLKSEKITLVVQGVRGMTVTANTKRYLLKVRFRTPEGERAHQLVCYGLDEIAKVHHAIEPQQLKRFFPEVKTRELVRPRRIELLIS
;
A
#
# COMPACT_ATOMS: atom_id res chain seq x y z
N MET A 1 3.04 -12.13 6.14
CA MET A 1 2.65 -10.81 5.62
C MET A 1 2.61 -9.86 6.80
N MET A 2 3.53 -8.88 6.86
CA MET A 2 3.57 -7.93 7.98
C MET A 2 2.67 -6.75 7.65
N LEU A 3 1.51 -6.68 8.30
CA LEU A 3 0.62 -5.53 8.17
C LEU A 3 1.14 -4.43 9.09
N LEU A 4 1.80 -3.42 8.50
CA LEU A 4 2.21 -2.25 9.26
C LEU A 4 1.01 -1.32 9.43
N LYS A 5 0.70 -0.95 10.68
CA LYS A 5 -0.22 0.15 10.93
C LYS A 5 0.51 1.45 10.64
N VAL A 6 0.20 2.05 9.49
CA VAL A 6 0.71 3.37 9.12
C VAL A 6 -0.35 4.39 9.53
N THR A 7 0.09 5.40 10.29
CA THR A 7 -0.76 6.52 10.69
C THR A 7 -0.45 7.71 9.77
N ALA A 8 -1.48 8.20 9.08
CA ALA A 8 -1.40 9.48 8.38
C ALA A 8 -1.23 10.62 9.39
N ASN A 9 -0.79 11.77 8.89
CA ASN A 9 -0.53 12.95 9.72
C ASN A 9 -1.72 13.45 10.57
N ASP A 10 -2.95 13.09 10.20
CA ASP A 10 -4.19 13.43 10.91
C ASP A 10 -4.64 12.33 11.89
N GLY A 11 -3.83 11.30 12.11
CA GLY A 11 -4.14 10.19 13.00
C GLY A 11 -4.92 9.04 12.34
N GLN A 12 -5.31 9.17 11.06
CA GLN A 12 -6.06 8.11 10.38
C GLN A 12 -5.17 6.88 10.10
N GLN A 13 -5.71 5.69 10.36
CA GLN A 13 -5.05 4.43 10.00
C GLN A 13 -5.21 4.16 8.51
N ILE A 14 -4.15 3.64 7.89
CA ILE A 14 -4.12 3.24 6.49
C ILE A 14 -3.67 1.78 6.41
N GLY A 15 -4.44 0.96 5.68
CA GLY A 15 -4.03 -0.40 5.35
C GLY A 15 -2.91 -0.40 4.32
N ALA A 16 -1.68 -0.67 4.77
CA ALA A 16 -0.49 -0.68 3.91
C ALA A 16 0.00 -2.10 3.60
N LEU A 17 0.40 -2.32 2.34
CA LEU A 17 1.19 -3.47 1.89
C LEU A 17 2.64 -3.01 1.66
N ILE A 18 3.61 -3.73 2.20
CA ILE A 18 5.03 -3.52 1.84
C ILE A 18 5.32 -4.43 0.64
N ASP A 19 5.78 -3.84 -0.46
CA ASP A 19 6.14 -4.52 -1.70
C ASP A 19 7.60 -4.24 -2.06
N LEU A 20 8.47 -5.17 -1.68
CA LEU A 20 9.91 -5.07 -1.90
C LEU A 20 10.33 -5.25 -3.36
N ALA A 21 9.38 -5.57 -4.26
CA ALA A 21 9.65 -5.72 -5.69
C ALA A 21 9.26 -4.47 -6.50
N SER A 22 8.57 -3.50 -5.88
CA SER A 22 8.30 -2.20 -6.46
C SER A 22 9.40 -1.22 -6.06
N ASP A 23 9.67 -0.22 -6.89
CA ASP A 23 10.49 0.97 -6.58
C ASP A 23 9.62 2.21 -6.28
N THR A 24 8.30 2.02 -6.34
CA THR A 24 7.31 3.09 -6.40
C THR A 24 6.18 2.84 -5.40
N ASN A 25 5.73 3.90 -4.72
CA ASN A 25 4.60 3.83 -3.80
C ASN A 25 3.28 4.12 -4.52
N TYR A 26 2.23 3.40 -4.16
CA TYR A 26 0.89 3.58 -4.73
C TYR A 26 -0.15 3.81 -3.65
N ILE A 27 -1.12 4.68 -3.92
CA ILE A 27 -2.26 4.91 -3.03
C ILE A 27 -3.55 4.86 -3.84
N THR A 28 -4.60 4.28 -3.26
CA THR A 28 -5.91 4.34 -3.93
C THR A 28 -6.44 5.77 -3.96
N HIS A 29 -7.09 6.16 -5.07
CA HIS A 29 -7.73 7.48 -5.16
C HIS A 29 -8.75 7.71 -4.04
N ALA A 30 -9.48 6.66 -3.64
CA ALA A 30 -10.42 6.70 -2.54
C ALA A 30 -9.73 7.02 -1.19
N ALA A 31 -8.61 6.34 -0.88
CA ALA A 31 -7.86 6.62 0.34
C ALA A 31 -7.24 8.03 0.32
N ALA A 32 -6.67 8.44 -0.81
CA ALA A 32 -6.11 9.78 -0.95
C ALA A 32 -7.16 10.89 -0.77
N SER A 33 -8.38 10.67 -1.29
CA SER A 33 -9.50 11.59 -1.09
C SER A 33 -9.97 11.62 0.37
N ARG A 34 -10.09 10.46 1.01
CA ARG A 34 -10.47 10.34 2.44
C ARG A 34 -9.47 11.05 3.37
N LEU A 35 -8.20 11.04 3.00
CA LEU A 35 -7.11 11.69 3.73
C LEU A 35 -6.90 13.16 3.33
N GLY A 36 -7.70 13.70 2.41
CA GLY A 36 -7.58 15.10 1.97
C GLY A 36 -6.23 15.43 1.33
N LEU A 37 -5.57 14.47 0.67
CA LEU A 37 -4.23 14.67 0.13
C LEU A 37 -4.24 15.66 -1.03
N LYS A 38 -3.24 16.54 -1.05
CA LYS A 38 -2.96 17.37 -2.22
C LYS A 38 -2.57 16.47 -3.40
N SER A 39 -3.09 16.81 -4.57
CA SER A 39 -2.91 16.01 -5.77
C SER A 39 -2.51 16.84 -6.98
N GLU A 40 -1.71 16.25 -7.85
CA GLU A 40 -1.36 16.81 -9.15
C GLU A 40 -1.72 15.81 -10.25
N LYS A 41 -2.37 16.25 -11.33
CA LYS A 41 -2.67 15.37 -12.47
C LYS A 41 -1.37 15.08 -13.21
N ILE A 42 -1.12 13.81 -13.49
CA ILE A 42 0.07 13.36 -14.22
C ILE A 42 -0.30 12.27 -15.22
N THR A 43 0.62 11.98 -16.12
CA THR A 43 0.61 10.76 -16.93
C THR A 43 1.72 9.85 -16.43
N LEU A 44 1.35 8.70 -15.87
CA LEU A 44 2.29 7.68 -15.41
C LEU A 44 2.63 6.76 -16.59
N VAL A 45 3.91 6.55 -16.84
CA VAL A 45 4.41 5.59 -17.83
C VAL A 45 5.08 4.46 -17.07
N VAL A 46 4.51 3.26 -17.15
CA VAL A 46 5.00 2.05 -16.49
C VAL A 46 5.68 1.16 -17.51
N GLN A 47 6.95 0.87 -17.29
CA GLN A 47 7.72 -0.08 -18.08
C GLN A 47 7.73 -1.42 -17.36
N GLY A 48 7.06 -2.40 -17.94
CA GLY A 48 7.01 -3.77 -17.45
C GLY A 48 8.03 -4.69 -18.12
N VAL A 49 8.04 -5.93 -17.66
CA VAL A 49 8.86 -6.99 -18.26
C VAL A 49 8.50 -7.22 -19.73
N ARG A 50 9.48 -7.63 -20.54
CA ARG A 50 9.34 -7.89 -21.99
C ARG A 50 8.96 -6.65 -22.84
N GLY A 51 9.35 -5.46 -22.41
CA GLY A 51 9.13 -4.22 -23.18
C GLY A 51 7.69 -3.71 -23.16
N MET A 52 6.85 -4.24 -22.25
CA MET A 52 5.50 -3.74 -22.05
C MET A 52 5.57 -2.28 -21.56
N THR A 53 4.93 -1.36 -22.27
CA THR A 53 4.77 0.03 -21.82
C THR A 53 3.29 0.31 -21.64
N VAL A 54 2.91 0.72 -20.43
CA VAL A 54 1.54 1.12 -20.11
C VAL A 54 1.55 2.59 -19.73
N THR A 55 0.61 3.35 -20.28
CA THR A 55 0.42 4.76 -19.93
C THR A 55 -0.92 4.93 -19.24
N ALA A 56 -0.91 5.59 -18.08
CA ALA A 56 -2.11 5.82 -17.28
C ALA A 56 -2.19 7.30 -16.87
N ASN A 57 -3.30 7.96 -17.21
CA ASN A 57 -3.60 9.27 -16.66
C ASN A 57 -4.05 9.09 -15.21
N THR A 58 -3.33 9.69 -14.28
CA THR A 58 -3.57 9.50 -12.84
C THR A 58 -3.22 10.78 -12.08
N LYS A 59 -3.12 10.67 -10.75
CA LYS A 59 -2.72 11.74 -9.85
C LYS A 59 -1.51 11.32 -9.03
N ARG A 60 -0.59 12.25 -8.83
CA ARG A 60 0.49 12.17 -7.84
C ARG A 60 0.00 12.78 -6.54
N TYR A 61 0.25 12.11 -5.42
CA TYR A 61 -0.10 12.54 -4.08
C TYR A 61 1.13 12.64 -3.19
N LEU A 62 1.10 13.58 -2.24
CA LEU A 62 2.12 13.68 -1.18
C LEU A 62 1.52 13.19 0.13
N LEU A 63 1.94 12.00 0.57
CA LEU A 63 1.51 11.40 1.82
C LEU A 63 2.56 11.66 2.91
N LYS A 64 2.13 12.22 4.05
CA LYS A 64 2.98 12.36 5.24
C LYS A 64 2.62 11.25 6.22
N VAL A 65 3.59 10.41 6.55
CA VAL A 65 3.45 9.28 7.47
C VAL A 65 4.39 9.44 8.65
N ARG A 66 4.00 8.92 9.80
CA ARG A 66 4.90 8.81 10.96
C ARG A 66 5.17 7.35 11.27
N PHE A 67 6.44 7.02 11.42
CA PHE A 67 6.88 5.70 11.85
C PHE A 67 7.49 5.81 13.24
N ARG A 68 7.11 4.87 14.11
CA ARG A 68 7.72 4.71 15.43
C ARG A 68 8.85 3.69 15.32
N THR A 69 10.07 4.14 15.55
CA THR A 69 11.25 3.28 15.69
C THR A 69 11.70 3.26 17.16
N PRO A 70 12.60 2.35 17.56
CA PRO A 70 13.20 2.38 18.91
C PRO A 70 13.89 3.71 19.24
N GLU A 71 14.33 4.46 18.23
CA GLU A 71 15.02 5.74 18.35
C GLU A 71 14.07 6.95 18.45
N GLY A 72 12.76 6.74 18.28
CA GLY A 72 11.73 7.80 18.35
C GLY A 72 10.71 7.75 17.22
N GLU A 73 9.83 8.75 17.18
CA GLU A 73 8.87 8.92 16.08
C GLU A 73 9.48 9.84 15.01
N ARG A 74 9.54 9.37 13.76
CA ARG A 74 10.03 10.16 12.62
C ARG A 74 8.93 10.34 11.59
N ALA A 75 8.82 11.57 11.07
CA ALA A 75 7.91 11.89 9.98
C ALA A 75 8.63 11.71 8.63
N HIS A 76 7.98 11.02 7.71
CA HIS A 76 8.45 10.79 6.36
C HIS A 76 7.43 11.29 5.35
N GLN A 77 7.91 11.78 4.21
CA GLN A 77 7.05 12.14 3.09
C GLN A 77 7.23 11.10 1.99
N LEU A 78 6.11 10.52 1.57
CA LEU A 78 6.04 9.55 0.49
C LEU A 78 5.34 10.21 -0.69
N VAL A 79 5.99 10.15 -1.86
CA VAL A 79 5.32 10.41 -3.13
C VAL A 79 4.59 9.13 -3.51
N CYS A 80 3.27 9.23 -3.68
CA CYS A 80 2.43 8.10 -4.06
C CYS A 80 1.72 8.39 -5.38
N TYR A 81 1.64 7.38 -6.23
CA TYR A 81 0.87 7.44 -7.47
C TYR A 81 -0.51 6.81 -7.29
N GLY A 82 -1.52 7.47 -7.83
CA GLY A 82 -2.91 7.08 -7.70
C GLY A 82 -3.23 5.82 -8.52
N LEU A 83 -3.95 4.89 -7.90
CA LEU A 83 -4.61 3.77 -8.57
C LEU A 83 -6.08 3.69 -8.13
N ASP A 84 -6.94 3.08 -8.92
CA ASP A 84 -8.30 2.76 -8.46
C ASP A 84 -8.28 1.58 -7.47
N GLU A 85 -7.50 0.55 -7.79
CA GLU A 85 -7.31 -0.66 -7.00
C GLU A 85 -5.84 -1.11 -7.07
N ILE A 86 -5.26 -1.51 -5.93
CA ILE A 86 -3.85 -1.95 -5.85
C ILE A 86 -3.72 -3.46 -6.12
N ALA A 87 -4.66 -4.27 -5.62
CA ALA A 87 -4.66 -5.70 -5.85
C ALA A 87 -6.08 -6.25 -5.79
N LYS A 88 -6.49 -6.93 -6.86
CA LYS A 88 -7.77 -7.64 -6.91
C LYS A 88 -7.55 -9.08 -6.45
N VAL A 89 -8.25 -9.48 -5.39
CA VAL A 89 -8.16 -10.86 -4.86
C VAL A 89 -9.12 -11.74 -5.65
N HIS A 90 -8.60 -12.43 -6.67
CA HIS A 90 -9.40 -13.36 -7.48
C HIS A 90 -9.67 -14.69 -6.77
N HIS A 91 -8.71 -15.18 -5.98
CA HIS A 91 -8.83 -16.37 -5.16
C HIS A 91 -8.34 -16.05 -3.74
N ALA A 92 -9.27 -15.95 -2.80
CA ALA A 92 -8.91 -15.81 -1.39
C ALA A 92 -8.36 -17.14 -0.89
N ILE A 93 -7.16 -17.12 -0.32
CA ILE A 93 -6.61 -18.27 0.40
C ILE A 93 -7.10 -18.18 1.84
N GLU A 94 -7.72 -19.25 2.32
CA GLU A 94 -8.20 -19.31 3.68
C GLU A 94 -7.03 -19.37 4.68
N PRO A 95 -7.13 -18.70 5.85
CA PRO A 95 -6.07 -18.72 6.86
C PRO A 95 -5.62 -20.13 7.27
N GLN A 96 -6.52 -21.11 7.25
CA GLN A 96 -6.23 -22.52 7.54
C GLN A 96 -5.29 -23.16 6.50
N GLN A 97 -5.38 -22.74 5.24
CA GLN A 97 -4.48 -23.23 4.18
C GLN A 97 -3.07 -22.64 4.35
N LEU A 98 -2.98 -21.38 4.82
CA LEU A 98 -1.71 -20.72 5.11
C LEU A 98 -0.97 -21.32 6.31
N LYS A 99 -1.68 -22.00 7.21
CA LYS A 99 -1.06 -22.64 8.38
C LYS A 99 -0.01 -23.70 8.02
N ARG A 100 -0.14 -24.34 6.85
CA ARG A 100 0.86 -25.31 6.36
C ARG A 100 2.22 -24.65 6.07
N PHE A 101 2.21 -23.38 5.66
CA PHE A 101 3.43 -22.61 5.37
C PHE A 101 3.93 -21.83 6.60
N PHE A 102 3.03 -21.45 7.51
CA PHE A 102 3.34 -20.66 8.70
C PHE A 102 2.82 -21.35 9.98
N PRO A 103 3.38 -22.51 10.35
CA PRO A 103 2.88 -23.33 11.45
C PRO A 103 2.95 -22.62 12.81
N GLU A 104 3.86 -21.67 12.99
CA GLU A 104 4.06 -20.94 14.25
C GLU A 104 3.12 -19.73 14.43
N VAL A 105 2.53 -19.22 13.34
CA VAL A 105 1.75 -17.96 13.36
C VAL A 105 0.28 -18.23 13.68
N LYS A 106 -0.32 -17.53 14.65
CA LYS A 106 -1.74 -17.74 15.02
C LYS A 106 -2.66 -17.50 13.81
N THR A 107 -3.68 -18.34 13.61
CA THR A 107 -4.58 -18.27 12.44
C THR A 107 -5.24 -16.90 12.26
N ARG A 108 -5.57 -16.23 13.38
CA ARG A 108 -6.13 -14.87 13.37
C ARG A 108 -5.19 -13.80 12.78
N GLU A 109 -3.89 -14.06 12.77
CA GLU A 109 -2.85 -13.18 12.22
C GLU A 109 -2.57 -13.48 10.75
N LEU A 110 -3.10 -14.60 10.22
CA LEU A 110 -3.02 -14.99 8.81
C LEU A 110 -4.19 -14.44 7.97
N VAL A 111 -5.03 -13.57 8.55
CA VAL A 111 -6.15 -12.96 7.84
C VAL A 111 -5.64 -11.87 6.90
N ARG A 112 -5.96 -11.99 5.62
CA ARG A 112 -5.64 -10.97 4.61
C ARG A 112 -6.58 -9.77 4.76
N PRO A 113 -6.09 -8.52 4.65
CA PRO A 113 -6.97 -7.36 4.56
C PRO A 113 -7.90 -7.48 3.35
N ARG A 114 -9.16 -7.10 3.53
CA ARG A 114 -10.15 -7.07 2.43
C ARG A 114 -9.84 -5.99 1.40
N ARG A 115 -9.12 -4.94 1.81
CA ARG A 115 -8.73 -3.82 0.96
C ARG A 115 -7.32 -3.39 1.29
N ILE A 116 -6.54 -3.13 0.26
CA ILE A 116 -5.20 -2.55 0.35
C ILE A 116 -5.33 -1.12 -0.18
N GLU A 117 -5.00 -0.15 0.68
CA GLU A 117 -5.21 1.27 0.38
C GLU A 117 -3.92 1.97 -0.02
N LEU A 118 -2.79 1.46 0.48
CA LEU A 118 -1.44 1.96 0.27
C LEU A 118 -0.51 0.77 -0.01
N LEU A 119 0.36 0.93 -1.00
CA LEU A 119 1.48 0.04 -1.27
C LEU A 119 2.76 0.87 -1.10
N ILE A 120 3.65 0.40 -0.24
CA ILE A 120 4.94 1.03 0.08
C ILE A 120 6.03 0.14 -0.49
N SER A 121 6.93 0.74 -1.28
CA SER A 121 8.17 0.14 -1.76
C SER A 121 9.20 0.09 -0.63
#